data_AF-A0A914S683-F1
#
_entry.id   AF-A0A914S683-F1
#
_cell.length_a   1.000
_cell.length_b   1.000
_cell.length_c   1.000
_cell.angle_alpha   90.00
_cell.angle_beta   90.00
_cell.angle_gamma   90.00
#
_symmetry.space_group_name_H-M   'P 1'
#
loop_
_entity.id
_entity.type
_entity.pdbx_description
1 polymer ?
#
loop_
_entity_poly.entity_id
_entity_poly.type
_entity_poly.pdbx_seq_one_letter_code
_entity_poly.pdbx_strand_id
1 'polypeptide(L)'
;MLQGLFITISLGVYFTLLQASEYYEASFTISDGVYGSTFFVATGFHGLHVIIGSTFLIPPLRIRSSRLILTLRRRSLTILVRLYLLMRILFF
;
A
#
# COMPACT_ATOMS: atom_id res chain seq x y z
N MET A 1 -17.33 6.87 -11.46
CA MET A 1 -15.86 6.96 -11.28
C MET A 1 -15.46 7.27 -9.84
N LEU A 2 -15.95 8.36 -9.22
CA LEU A 2 -15.59 8.67 -7.81
C LEU A 2 -16.03 7.59 -6.81
N GLN A 3 -17.22 7.00 -6.99
CA GLN A 3 -17.73 5.95 -6.09
C GLN A 3 -16.82 4.72 -6.04
N GLY A 4 -16.33 4.25 -7.20
CA GLY A 4 -15.38 3.12 -7.26
C GLY A 4 -14.06 3.44 -6.57
N LEU A 5 -13.51 4.65 -6.78
CA LEU A 5 -12.28 5.10 -6.13
C LEU A 5 -12.44 5.16 -4.60
N PHE A 6 -13.58 5.66 -4.11
CA PHE A 6 -13.88 5.73 -2.69
C PHE A 6 -13.98 4.33 -2.06
N ILE A 7 -14.63 3.39 -2.75
CA ILE A 7 -14.72 1.99 -2.31
C ILE A 7 -13.32 1.36 -2.24
N THR A 8 -12.46 1.56 -3.25
CA THR A 8 -11.09 1.03 -3.25
C THR A 8 -10.25 1.57 -2.09
N ILE A 9 -10.31 2.88 -1.81
CA ILE A 9 -9.59 3.47 -0.67
C ILE A 9 -10.13 2.91 0.65
N SER A 10 -11.45 2.80 0.79
CA SER A 10 -12.09 2.26 2.00
C SER A 10 -11.67 0.80 2.26
N LEU A 11 -11.61 -0.02 1.20
CA LEU A 11 -11.12 -1.40 1.30
C LEU A 11 -9.63 -1.47 1.69
N GLY A 12 -8.79 -0.56 1.18
CA GLY A 12 -7.38 -0.49 1.55
C GLY A 12 -7.15 -0.12 3.02
N VAL A 13 -7.95 0.82 3.55
CA VAL A 13 -7.94 1.15 4.98
C VAL A 13 -8.43 -0.05 5.81
N TYR A 14 -9.52 -0.69 5.39
CA TYR A 14 -10.06 -1.87 6.06
C TYR A 14 -9.05 -3.01 6.13
N PHE A 15 -8.36 -3.30 5.02
CA PHE A 15 -7.28 -4.29 4.98
C PHE A 15 -6.15 -3.94 5.96
N THR A 16 -5.74 -2.67 6.02
CA THR A 16 -4.66 -2.23 6.93
C THR A 16 -5.05 -2.41 8.41
N LEU A 17 -6.33 -2.16 8.75
CA LEU A 17 -6.84 -2.38 10.11
C LEU A 17 -6.87 -3.87 10.47
N LEU A 18 -7.30 -4.73 9.55
CA LEU A 18 -7.28 -6.18 9.76
C LEU A 18 -5.85 -6.71 9.92
N GLN A 19 -4.91 -6.22 9.10
CA GLN A 19 -3.50 -6.60 9.22
C GLN A 19 -2.91 -6.17 10.58
N ALA A 20 -3.29 -4.99 11.07
CA ALA A 20 -2.88 -4.54 12.40
C ALA A 20 -3.47 -5.41 13.53
N SER A 21 -4.74 -5.83 13.41
CA SER A 21 -5.33 -6.77 14.38
C SER A 21 -4.68 -8.14 14.35
N GLU A 22 -4.31 -8.65 13.17
CA GLU A 22 -3.59 -9.92 13.05
C GLU A 22 -2.24 -9.86 13.76
N TYR A 23 -1.51 -8.74 13.65
CA TYR A 23 -0.23 -8.57 14.36
C TYR A 23 -0.39 -8.44 15.88
N TYR A 24 -1.53 -7.92 16.35
CA TYR A 24 -1.81 -7.77 17.78
C TYR A 24 -2.21 -9.11 18.42
N GLU A 25 -3.00 -9.92 17.71
CA GLU A 25 -3.49 -11.22 18.17
C GLU A 25 -2.49 -12.37 17.89
N ALA A 26 -1.42 -12.13 17.14
CA ALA A 26 -0.41 -13.14 16.83
C ALA A 26 0.24 -13.67 18.12
N SER A 27 0.20 -15.00 18.30
CA SER A 27 0.84 -15.67 19.43
C SER A 27 2.37 -15.75 19.32
N PHE A 28 2.95 -15.17 18.26
CA PHE A 28 4.36 -15.21 17.94
C PHE A 28 4.85 -13.82 17.51
N THR A 29 6.14 -13.60 17.67
CA THR A 29 6.83 -12.32 17.45
C THR A 29 7.83 -12.42 16.30
N ILE A 30 8.38 -11.28 15.87
CA ILE A 30 9.42 -11.24 14.84
C ILE A 30 10.70 -12.01 15.25
N SER A 31 10.92 -12.19 16.54
CA SER A 31 12.05 -12.96 17.10
C SER A 31 11.81 -14.46 17.17
N ASP A 32 10.62 -14.96 16.83
CA ASP A 32 10.28 -16.39 16.94
C ASP A 32 10.78 -17.19 15.75
N GLY A 33 12.11 -17.30 15.68
CA GLY A 33 12.83 -18.11 14.71
C GLY A 33 12.56 -17.72 13.27
N VAL A 34 12.74 -18.69 12.37
CA VAL A 34 12.60 -18.47 10.92
C VAL A 34 11.14 -18.18 10.55
N TYR A 35 10.16 -18.80 11.22
CA TYR A 35 8.75 -18.59 10.92
C TYR A 35 8.29 -17.16 11.25
N GLY A 36 8.50 -16.71 12.49
CA GLY A 36 8.12 -15.34 12.89
C GLY A 36 8.82 -14.28 12.06
N SER A 37 10.15 -14.40 11.89
CA SER A 37 10.92 -13.43 11.12
C SER A 37 10.49 -13.35 9.66
N THR A 38 10.28 -14.48 8.98
CA THR A 38 9.82 -14.49 7.57
C THR A 38 8.39 -14.00 7.43
N PHE A 39 7.49 -14.38 8.34
CA PHE A 39 6.09 -13.93 8.34
C PHE A 39 6.00 -12.41 8.46
N PHE A 40 6.59 -11.81 9.50
CA PHE A 40 6.48 -10.37 9.76
C PHE A 40 7.21 -9.52 8.72
N VAL A 41 8.32 -10.01 8.15
CA VAL A 41 9.02 -9.29 7.08
C VAL A 41 8.19 -9.33 5.79
N ALA A 42 7.68 -10.49 5.38
CA ALA A 42 6.92 -10.61 4.15
C ALA A 42 5.60 -9.82 4.21
N THR A 43 4.83 -10.01 5.27
CA THR A 43 3.54 -9.31 5.49
C THR A 43 3.75 -7.82 5.77
N GLY A 44 4.85 -7.44 6.45
CA GLY A 44 5.21 -6.05 6.71
C GLY A 44 5.54 -5.25 5.46
N PHE A 45 6.33 -5.81 4.55
CA PHE A 45 6.61 -5.18 3.25
C PHE A 45 5.35 -5.06 2.39
N HIS A 46 4.49 -6.07 2.39
CA HIS A 46 3.19 -6.02 1.73
C HIS A 46 2.28 -4.92 2.34
N GLY A 47 2.22 -4.81 3.67
CA GLY A 47 1.46 -3.77 4.36
C GLY A 47 1.94 -2.36 4.01
N LEU A 48 3.26 -2.13 4.00
CA LEU A 48 3.84 -0.87 3.53
C LEU A 48 3.44 -0.53 2.10
N HIS A 49 3.45 -1.53 1.22
CA HIS A 49 3.03 -1.37 -0.16
C HIS A 49 1.56 -0.90 -0.29
N VAL A 50 0.66 -1.51 0.49
CA VAL A 50 -0.77 -1.12 0.50
C VAL A 50 -0.99 0.30 1.02
N ILE A 51 -0.23 0.73 2.02
CA ILE A 51 -0.29 2.11 2.57
C ILE A 51 0.20 3.13 1.52
N ILE A 52 1.32 2.85 0.86
CA ILE A 52 1.85 3.72 -0.21
C ILE A 52 0.88 3.77 -1.39
N GLY A 53 0.30 2.63 -1.79
CA GLY A 53 -0.73 2.57 -2.83
C GLY A 53 -1.98 3.39 -2.48
N SER A 54 -2.44 3.30 -1.24
CA SER A 54 -3.62 4.03 -0.76
C SER A 54 -3.38 5.55 -0.72
N THR A 55 -2.21 6.00 -0.23
CA THR A 55 -1.85 7.43 -0.24
C THR A 55 -1.73 8.00 -1.66
N PHE A 56 -1.37 7.18 -2.65
CA PHE A 56 -1.31 7.59 -4.04
C PHE A 56 -2.70 7.84 -4.67
N LEU A 57 -3.75 7.19 -4.15
CA LEU A 57 -5.13 7.29 -4.65
C LEU A 57 -5.92 8.47 -4.04
N ILE A 58 -5.47 9.06 -2.94
CA ILE A 58 -6.14 10.17 -2.24
C ILE A 58 -6.08 11.52 -2.99
N PRO A 59 -4.95 11.97 -3.59
CA PRO A 59 -4.86 13.26 -4.27
C PRO A 59 -5.88 13.51 -5.41
N PRO A 60 -6.23 12.56 -6.30
CA PRO A 60 -7.23 12.79 -7.34
C PRO A 60 -8.66 13.00 -6.79
N LEU A 61 -8.93 12.63 -5.54
CA LEU A 61 -10.20 12.94 -4.86
C LEU A 61 -10.26 14.41 -4.40
N ARG A 62 -9.12 15.02 -4.07
CA ARG A 62 -9.05 16.34 -3.42
C ARG A 62 -8.64 17.50 -4.33
N ILE A 63 -7.91 17.26 -5.41
CA ILE A 63 -7.30 18.34 -6.20
C ILE A 63 -7.86 18.38 -7.63
N ARG A 64 -8.81 19.29 -7.85
CA ARG A 64 -9.17 19.77 -9.19
C ARG A 64 -8.28 20.96 -9.50
N SER A 65 -7.38 20.81 -10.47
CA SER A 65 -6.69 21.89 -11.19
C SER A 65 -5.37 22.43 -10.62
N SER A 66 -4.26 22.03 -11.27
CA SER A 66 -3.07 22.86 -11.56
C SER A 66 -2.18 22.11 -12.55
N ARG A 67 -1.87 22.69 -13.72
CA ARG A 67 -1.10 22.04 -14.81
C ARG A 67 0.31 21.61 -14.40
N LEU A 68 0.93 22.26 -13.41
CA LEU A 68 2.25 21.90 -12.89
C LEU A 68 2.23 20.59 -12.07
N ILE A 69 1.17 20.37 -11.29
CA ILE A 69 0.96 19.16 -10.48
C ILE A 69 0.75 17.95 -11.39
N LEU A 70 0.14 18.13 -12.56
CA LEU A 70 -0.05 17.06 -13.55
C LEU A 70 1.26 16.54 -14.15
N THR A 71 2.26 17.41 -14.34
CA THR A 71 3.57 17.03 -14.91
C THR A 71 4.46 16.34 -13.88
N LEU A 72 4.49 16.81 -12.64
CA LEU A 72 5.17 16.14 -11.53
C LEU A 72 4.50 14.79 -11.18
N ARG A 73 3.16 14.73 -11.28
CA ARG A 73 2.39 13.50 -11.13
C ARG A 73 2.75 12.46 -12.18
N ARG A 74 2.95 12.82 -13.46
CA ARG A 74 3.39 11.87 -14.50
C ARG A 74 4.76 11.26 -14.19
N ARG A 75 5.73 12.03 -13.70
CA ARG A 75 7.06 11.50 -13.32
C ARG A 75 6.99 10.59 -12.10
N SER A 76 6.23 10.97 -11.07
CA SER A 76 6.01 10.13 -9.89
C SER A 76 5.24 8.83 -10.22
N LEU A 77 4.25 8.88 -11.11
CA LEU A 77 3.52 7.70 -11.59
C LEU A 77 4.41 6.71 -12.34
N THR A 78 5.30 7.16 -13.22
CA THR A 78 6.19 6.24 -13.94
C THR A 78 7.14 5.53 -12.99
N ILE A 79 7.63 6.21 -11.95
CA ILE A 79 8.48 5.62 -10.91
C ILE A 79 7.66 4.64 -10.06
N LEU A 80 6.46 5.03 -9.63
CA LEU A 80 5.58 4.21 -8.80
C LEU A 80 5.09 2.96 -9.53
N VAL A 81 4.74 3.06 -10.82
CA VAL A 81 4.33 1.91 -11.65
C VAL A 81 5.52 0.96 -11.86
N ARG A 82 6.73 1.48 -12.05
CA ARG A 82 7.95 0.67 -12.13
C ARG A 82 8.27 -0.03 -10.81
N LEU A 83 8.13 0.66 -9.67
CA LEU A 83 8.27 0.06 -8.34
C LEU A 83 7.18 -0.97 -8.05
N TYR A 84 5.93 -0.72 -8.44
CA TYR A 84 4.82 -1.64 -8.27
C TYR A 84 5.03 -2.93 -9.09
N LEU A 85 5.47 -2.81 -10.34
CA LEU A 85 5.84 -3.95 -11.19
C LEU A 85 7.05 -4.72 -10.63
N LEU A 86 8.06 -4.02 -10.10
CA LEU A 86 9.21 -4.64 -9.46
C LEU A 86 8.81 -5.41 -8.18
N MET A 87 7.98 -4.80 -7.34
CA MET A 87 7.48 -5.42 -6.10
C MET A 87 6.56 -6.61 -6.41
N ARG A 88 5.77 -6.53 -7.47
CA ARG A 88 4.96 -7.65 -7.96
C ARG A 88 5.83 -8.83 -8.43
N ILE A 89 7.04 -8.60 -8.93
CA ILE A 89 7.99 -9.66 -9.30
C ILE A 89 8.70 -10.26 -8.06
N LEU A 90 8.89 -9.45 -7.00
CA LEU A 90 9.59 -9.85 -5.77
C LEU A 90 8.69 -10.55 -4.74
N PHE A 91 7.36 -10.49 -4.89
CA PHE A 91 6.38 -11.04 -3.95
C PHE A 91 5.38 -12.02 -4.61
N PHE A 92 5.83 -12.74 -5.66
CA PHE A 92 5.13 -13.94 -6.15
C PHE A 92 5.64 -15.19 -5.44
#